data_AF-A0A165X1L3-F1
#
_entry.id   AF-A0A165X1L3-F1
#
_cell.length_a   1.000
_cell.length_b   1.000
_cell.length_c   1.000
_cell.angle_alpha   90.00
_cell.angle_beta   90.00
_cell.angle_gamma   90.00
#
_symmetry.space_group_name_H-M   'P 1'
#
loop_
_entity.id
_entity.type
_entity.pdbx_description
1 polymer ?
#
loop_
_entity_poly.entity_id
_entity_poly.type
_entity_poly.pdbx_seq_one_letter_code
_entity_poly.pdbx_strand_id
1 'polypeptide(L)'
;MDLLTHKLDHAAGLCCLLPNLASIRLTVHSAFSYEKYVDLLSSRLHVAACNAGGVGLAQLREAVLITWGDISASGRRAHHLPQETFEGFRELRERGLDLHVIDGGTKRSLEDYFAPGEEEEDSEPRAESESEDEDEE
;
A
#
# COMPACT_ATOMS: atom_id res chain seq x y z
N MET A 1 -40.70 25.08 5.73
CA MET A 1 -39.92 23.83 5.72
C MET A 1 -38.49 24.25 5.42
N ASP A 2 -37.76 24.68 6.44
CA ASP A 2 -36.38 25.15 6.28
C ASP A 2 -35.43 23.95 6.26
N LEU A 3 -34.81 23.73 5.11
CA LEU A 3 -33.68 22.83 4.96
C LEU A 3 -32.50 23.46 5.68
N LEU A 4 -32.03 22.79 6.74
CA LEU A 4 -30.80 23.10 7.47
C LEU A 4 -29.60 23.13 6.52
N THR A 5 -29.36 24.27 5.88
CA THR A 5 -28.07 24.63 5.31
C THR A 5 -27.14 24.93 6.49
N HIS A 6 -26.60 23.87 7.07
CA HIS A 6 -25.49 23.99 8.02
C HIS A 6 -24.31 24.62 7.24
N LYS A 7 -24.19 25.95 7.31
CA LYS A 7 -22.89 26.60 7.19
C LYS A 7 -22.03 25.99 8.30
N LEU A 8 -21.03 25.22 7.90
CA LEU A 8 -19.94 24.81 8.79
C LEU A 8 -19.13 26.07 9.13
N ASP A 9 -19.67 26.87 10.05
CA ASP A 9 -19.01 28.03 10.65
C ASP A 9 -18.10 27.56 11.81
N HIS A 10 -17.30 26.53 11.52
CA HIS A 10 -16.24 26.08 12.39
C HIS A 10 -14.92 26.51 11.77
N ALA A 11 -14.23 27.43 12.45
CA ALA A 11 -12.87 27.87 12.13
C ALA A 11 -11.83 26.72 12.10
N ALA A 12 -12.25 25.51 12.48
CA ALA A 12 -11.55 24.27 12.25
C ALA A 12 -11.91 23.75 10.84
N GLY A 13 -11.12 24.12 9.83
CA GLY A 13 -11.25 23.56 8.47
C GLY A 13 -11.11 22.03 8.45
N LEU A 14 -11.31 21.42 7.28
CA LEU A 14 -11.15 19.98 7.02
C LEU A 14 -9.88 19.34 7.63
N CYS A 15 -8.85 20.13 7.95
CA CYS A 15 -7.64 19.69 8.65
C CYS A 15 -7.82 19.28 10.13
N CYS A 16 -8.97 19.51 10.77
CA CYS A 16 -9.24 19.07 12.14
C CYS A 16 -10.00 17.73 12.25
N LEU A 17 -10.44 17.15 11.14
CA LEU A 17 -11.27 15.94 11.12
C LEU A 17 -10.49 14.64 10.90
N LEU A 18 -9.16 14.71 10.76
CA LEU A 18 -8.34 13.51 10.62
C LEU A 18 -7.97 13.02 12.02
N PRO A 19 -8.49 11.87 12.48
CA PRO A 19 -8.15 11.33 13.79
C PRO A 19 -6.63 11.12 13.87
N ASN A 20 -6.09 11.30 15.08
CA ASN A 20 -4.68 11.08 15.38
C ASN A 20 -4.30 9.61 15.12
N LEU A 21 -3.84 9.33 13.90
CA LEU A 21 -3.55 7.98 13.44
C LEU A 21 -2.05 7.70 13.59
N ALA A 22 -1.67 7.12 14.74
CA ALA A 22 -0.27 6.82 15.03
C ALA A 22 0.25 5.57 14.30
N SER A 23 -0.64 4.63 13.98
CA SER A 23 -0.30 3.36 13.34
C SER A 23 -1.38 2.98 12.32
N ILE A 24 -0.96 2.44 11.17
CA ILE A 24 -1.83 1.84 10.15
C ILE A 24 -1.44 0.39 9.98
N ARG A 25 -2.41 -0.52 10.07
CA ARG A 25 -2.24 -1.94 9.74
C ARG A 25 -3.19 -2.28 8.59
N LEU A 26 -2.65 -2.73 7.47
CA LEU A 26 -3.44 -3.12 6.30
C LEU A 26 -3.17 -4.57 5.94
N THR A 27 -4.25 -5.27 5.63
CA THR A 27 -4.19 -6.65 5.14
C THR A 27 -4.18 -6.60 3.62
N VAL A 28 -3.13 -7.12 3.02
CA VAL A 28 -2.97 -7.22 1.56
C VAL A 28 -3.87 -8.35 1.07
N HIS A 29 -4.92 -7.96 0.35
CA HIS A 29 -5.80 -8.85 -0.39
C HIS A 29 -5.55 -8.67 -1.89
N SER A 30 -6.16 -9.52 -2.72
CA SER A 30 -6.09 -9.42 -4.17
C SER A 30 -6.59 -8.10 -4.74
N ALA A 31 -7.30 -7.26 -3.98
CA ALA A 31 -7.72 -5.91 -4.39
C ALA A 31 -6.80 -4.78 -3.86
N PHE A 32 -5.66 -5.12 -3.27
CA PHE A 32 -4.70 -4.15 -2.73
C PHE A 32 -3.67 -3.66 -3.77
N SER A 33 -3.46 -2.35 -3.83
CA SER A 33 -2.38 -1.71 -4.62
C SER A 33 -1.35 -1.08 -3.71
N TYR A 34 -0.08 -1.48 -3.90
CA TYR A 34 1.06 -0.94 -3.17
C TYR A 34 1.28 0.54 -3.48
N GLU A 35 1.07 0.97 -4.72
CA GLU A 35 1.21 2.37 -5.16
C GLU A 35 0.23 3.27 -4.41
N LYS A 36 -1.05 2.88 -4.36
CA LYS A 36 -2.07 3.61 -3.60
C LYS A 36 -1.77 3.65 -2.11
N TYR A 37 -1.09 2.64 -1.60
CA TYR A 37 -0.67 2.63 -0.21
C TYR A 37 0.52 3.56 0.06
N VAL A 38 1.54 3.59 -0.81
CA VAL A 38 2.64 4.58 -0.74
C VAL A 38 2.07 6.00 -0.77
N ASP A 39 1.14 6.30 -1.68
CA ASP A 39 0.47 7.60 -1.78
C ASP A 39 -0.23 7.96 -0.46
N LEU A 40 -0.97 7.00 0.10
CA LEU A 40 -1.67 7.18 1.38
C LEU A 40 -0.68 7.48 2.50
N LEU A 41 0.37 6.67 2.68
CA LEU A 41 1.37 6.87 3.72
C LEU A 41 2.06 8.22 3.59
N SER A 42 2.45 8.59 2.38
CA SER A 42 3.07 9.87 2.07
C SER A 42 2.18 11.06 2.44
N SER A 43 0.88 10.99 2.14
CA SER A 43 -0.09 12.03 2.51
C SER A 43 -0.28 12.20 4.03
N ARG A 44 0.03 11.16 4.82
CA ARG A 44 -0.17 11.11 6.27
C ARG A 44 1.09 11.39 7.06
N LEU A 45 2.27 11.16 6.49
CA LEU A 45 3.52 11.35 7.19
C LEU A 45 3.78 12.82 7.54
N HIS A 46 3.30 13.77 6.73
CA HIS A 46 3.50 15.21 6.94
C HIS A 46 2.18 15.98 6.83
N VAL A 47 1.29 15.82 7.81
CA VAL A 47 0.12 16.70 7.91
C VAL A 47 0.55 17.96 8.67
N ALA A 48 0.66 19.09 7.95
CA ALA A 48 1.01 20.38 8.54
C ALA A 48 -0.01 20.77 9.61
N ALA A 49 0.45 21.24 10.76
CA ALA A 49 -0.40 21.67 11.87
C ALA A 49 -1.51 22.59 11.37
N CYS A 50 -2.76 22.23 11.66
CA CYS A 50 -3.91 23.09 11.38
C CYS A 50 -3.76 24.27 12.36
N ASN A 51 -3.50 25.48 11.86
CA ASN A 51 -3.09 26.66 12.63
C ASN A 51 -4.16 27.23 13.59
N ALA A 52 -5.25 26.50 13.85
CA ALA A 52 -6.26 26.85 14.85
C ALA A 52 -5.94 26.15 16.18
N GLY A 53 -5.14 26.79 17.04
CA GLY A 53 -5.05 26.43 18.46
C GLY A 53 -3.92 25.47 18.90
N GLY A 54 -2.89 25.24 18.08
CA GLY A 54 -1.69 24.52 18.53
C GLY A 54 -1.85 23.01 18.68
N VAL A 55 -2.93 22.43 18.17
CA VAL A 55 -3.09 20.97 18.10
C VAL A 55 -2.30 20.46 16.90
N GLY A 56 -1.09 19.98 17.15
CA GLY A 56 -0.27 19.31 16.15
C GLY A 56 -0.99 18.05 15.65
N LEU A 57 -1.09 17.89 14.32
CA LEU A 57 -1.58 16.67 13.73
C LEU A 57 -0.62 15.53 14.08
N ALA A 58 -1.15 14.40 14.54
CA ALA A 58 -0.32 13.24 14.86
C ALA A 58 0.43 12.77 13.60
N GLN A 59 1.75 12.71 13.71
CA GLN A 59 2.61 12.10 12.71
C GLN A 59 2.37 10.59 12.71
N LEU A 60 2.11 10.00 11.54
CA LEU A 60 2.10 8.56 11.38
C LEU A 60 3.49 8.01 11.75
N ARG A 61 3.55 7.11 12.74
CA ARG A 61 4.80 6.54 13.24
C ARG A 61 5.04 5.13 12.75
N GLU A 62 3.98 4.37 12.52
CA GLU A 62 4.06 2.96 12.15
C GLU A 62 3.11 2.62 11.01
N ALA A 63 3.58 1.77 10.10
CA ALA A 63 2.82 1.21 9.00
C ALA A 63 3.13 -0.29 8.88
N VAL A 64 2.10 -1.12 8.83
CA VAL A 64 2.24 -2.58 8.79
C VAL A 64 1.44 -3.15 7.61
N LEU A 65 2.14 -3.85 6.72
CA LEU A 65 1.56 -4.62 5.63
C LEU A 65 1.42 -6.08 6.08
N ILE A 66 0.22 -6.64 6.08
CA ILE A 66 -0.02 -8.03 6.47
C ILE A 66 -0.38 -8.82 5.23
N THR A 67 0.47 -9.74 4.79
CA THR A 67 0.33 -10.43 3.51
C THR A 67 -0.32 -11.79 3.69
N TRP A 68 -1.42 -12.03 2.96
CA TRP A 68 -2.15 -13.31 2.95
C TRP A 68 -2.50 -13.80 1.53
N GLY A 69 -2.29 -12.96 0.52
CA GLY A 69 -2.50 -13.31 -0.88
C GLY A 69 -1.19 -13.36 -1.62
N ASP A 70 -1.06 -14.32 -2.53
CA ASP A 70 0.12 -14.44 -3.38
C ASP A 70 0.13 -13.40 -4.50
N ILE A 71 -1.02 -12.80 -4.80
CA ILE A 71 -1.24 -11.87 -5.92
C ILE A 71 -1.90 -10.57 -5.43
N SER A 72 -1.42 -9.44 -5.94
CA SER A 72 -1.91 -8.07 -5.69
C SER A 72 -3.00 -7.63 -6.68
N ALA A 73 -3.60 -6.45 -6.48
CA ALA A 73 -4.63 -5.89 -7.39
C ALA A 73 -4.16 -5.69 -8.82
N SER A 74 -2.87 -5.47 -9.00
CA SER A 74 -2.26 -5.30 -10.31
C SER A 74 -1.97 -6.64 -11.00
N GLY A 75 -2.34 -7.77 -10.41
CA GLY A 75 -2.05 -9.11 -10.94
C GLY A 75 -0.63 -9.61 -10.68
N ARG A 76 0.21 -8.79 -10.03
CA ARG A 76 1.61 -9.13 -9.69
C ARG A 76 1.69 -9.97 -8.43
N ARG A 77 2.72 -10.81 -8.32
CA ARG A 77 3.09 -11.50 -7.08
C ARG A 77 3.24 -10.51 -5.94
N ALA A 78 2.71 -10.83 -4.76
CA ALA A 78 2.66 -9.90 -3.63
C ALA A 78 4.05 -9.44 -3.16
N HIS A 79 5.08 -10.25 -3.35
CA HIS A 79 6.47 -9.91 -3.04
C HIS A 79 7.20 -9.18 -4.19
N HIS A 80 6.63 -9.13 -5.39
CA HIS A 80 7.18 -8.35 -6.51
C HIS A 80 6.51 -6.99 -6.58
N LEU A 81 7.32 -5.93 -6.67
CA LEU A 81 6.82 -4.57 -6.84
C LEU A 81 7.72 -3.77 -7.79
N PRO A 82 7.16 -2.75 -8.47
CA PRO A 82 7.96 -1.82 -9.25
C PRO A 82 9.03 -1.15 -8.39
N GLN A 83 10.22 -0.96 -8.98
CA GLN A 83 11.35 -0.29 -8.33
C GLN A 83 10.95 1.05 -7.71
N GLU A 84 10.18 1.88 -8.43
CA GLU A 84 9.71 3.18 -7.95
C GLU A 84 8.83 3.06 -6.69
N THR A 85 8.00 2.02 -6.60
CA THR A 85 7.13 1.80 -5.43
C THR A 85 7.95 1.37 -4.22
N PHE A 86 8.97 0.52 -4.44
CA PHE A 86 9.90 0.11 -3.38
C PHE A 86 10.71 1.29 -2.83
N GLU A 87 11.22 2.13 -3.73
CA GLU A 87 11.93 3.35 -3.37
C GLU A 87 11.04 4.29 -2.55
N GLY A 88 9.77 4.45 -2.93
CA GLY A 88 8.80 5.22 -2.15
C GLY A 88 8.63 4.70 -0.73
N PHE A 89 8.55 3.38 -0.52
CA PHE A 89 8.51 2.81 0.83
C PHE A 89 9.81 3.05 1.61
N ARG A 90 10.97 2.96 0.94
CA ARG A 90 12.28 3.21 1.55
C ARG A 90 12.41 4.68 2.00
N GLU A 91 12.03 5.63 1.16
CA GLU A 91 12.04 7.06 1.49
C GLU A 91 11.15 7.38 2.70
N LEU A 92 9.97 6.74 2.80
CA LEU A 92 9.10 6.88 3.95
C LEU A 92 9.78 6.40 5.24
N ARG A 93 10.52 5.29 5.19
CA ARG A 93 11.32 4.80 6.33
C ARG A 93 12.44 5.75 6.70
N GLU A 94 13.18 6.25 5.72
CA GLU A 94 14.26 7.24 5.93
C GLU A 94 13.74 8.53 6.57
N ARG A 95 12.47 8.89 6.29
CA ARG A 95 11.76 10.01 6.91
C ARG A 95 11.14 9.70 8.28
N GLY A 96 11.42 8.52 8.85
CA GLY A 96 11.08 8.16 10.22
C GLY A 96 9.79 7.36 10.41
N LEU A 97 9.24 6.77 9.36
CA LEU A 97 8.13 5.81 9.45
C LEU A 97 8.67 4.40 9.77
N ASP A 98 8.19 3.75 10.83
CA ASP A 98 8.42 2.32 11.06
C ASP A 98 7.50 1.50 10.15
N LEU A 99 8.01 1.16 8.96
CA LEU A 99 7.30 0.38 7.96
C LEU A 99 7.85 -1.04 7.86
N HIS A 100 6.99 -2.04 8.00
CA HIS A 100 7.37 -3.46 7.92
C HIS A 100 6.24 -4.36 7.40
N VAL A 101 6.59 -5.60 7.04
CA VAL A 101 5.65 -6.61 6.54
C VAL A 101 5.46 -7.71 7.59
N ILE A 102 4.24 -8.23 7.73
CA ILE A 102 3.92 -9.45 8.46
C ILE A 102 3.50 -10.49 7.42
N ASP A 103 4.35 -11.48 7.22
CA ASP A 103 4.17 -12.58 6.27
C ASP A 103 3.99 -13.89 7.06
N GLY A 104 2.84 -14.54 6.94
CA GLY A 104 2.53 -15.76 7.69
C GLY A 104 2.68 -15.62 9.22
N GLY A 105 2.50 -14.42 9.76
CA GLY A 105 2.71 -14.11 11.18
C GLY A 105 4.14 -13.73 11.57
N THR A 106 5.09 -13.74 10.63
CA THR A 106 6.49 -13.36 10.87
C THR A 106 6.74 -11.92 10.42
N LYS A 107 7.32 -11.10 11.29
CA LYS A 107 7.75 -9.74 10.93
C LYS A 107 8.99 -9.81 10.02
N ARG A 108 8.92 -9.15 8.86
CA ARG A 108 10.00 -9.02 7.89
C ARG A 108 10.26 -7.55 7.56
N SER A 109 11.51 -7.23 7.23
CA SER A 109 11.85 -5.93 6.67
C SER A 109 11.32 -5.81 5.23
N LEU A 110 11.31 -4.60 4.69
CA LEU A 110 10.95 -4.40 3.29
C LEU A 110 11.95 -5.10 2.37
N GLU A 111 13.24 -4.97 2.68
CA GLU A 111 14.34 -5.51 1.89
C GLU A 111 14.37 -7.05 1.89
N ASP A 112 13.90 -7.68 2.97
CA ASP A 112 13.84 -9.15 3.07
C ASP A 112 12.58 -9.74 2.45
N TYR A 113 11.50 -8.96 2.34
CA TYR A 113 10.22 -9.45 1.81
C TYR A 113 10.06 -9.20 0.32
N PHE A 114 10.49 -8.03 -0.15
CA PHE A 114 10.21 -7.58 -1.50
C PHE A 114 11.37 -7.84 -2.47
N ALA A 115 11.03 -8.25 -3.69
CA ALA A 115 11.90 -8.32 -4.84
C ALA A 115 11.55 -7.17 -5.81
N PRO A 116 12.23 -6.01 -5.71
CA PRO A 116 11.91 -4.85 -6.54
C PRO A 116 12.43 -5.05 -7.97
N GLY A 117 11.62 -4.67 -8.96
CA GLY A 117 11.94 -4.81 -10.37
C GLY A 117 10.72 -5.03 -11.25
N GLU A 118 10.94 -5.18 -12.55
CA GLU A 118 9.92 -5.73 -13.44
C GLU A 118 9.77 -7.23 -13.13
N GLU A 119 8.54 -7.74 -13.09
CA GLU A 119 8.35 -9.19 -13.14
C GLU A 119 8.94 -9.64 -14.48
N GLU A 120 9.99 -10.47 -14.45
CA GLU A 120 10.28 -11.28 -15.63
C GLU A 120 9.00 -12.07 -15.89
N GLU A 121 8.37 -11.83 -17.04
CA GLU A 121 7.28 -12.67 -17.51
C GLU A 121 7.78 -14.10 -17.38
N ASP A 122 7.20 -14.86 -16.45
CA ASP A 122 7.35 -16.30 -16.41
C ASP A 122 6.82 -16.77 -17.77
N SER A 123 7.73 -16.85 -18.74
CA SER A 123 7.49 -17.44 -20.03
C SER A 123 7.32 -18.92 -19.73
N GLU A 124 6.12 -19.32 -19.33
CA GLU A 124 5.74 -20.72 -19.42
C GLU A 124 6.01 -21.13 -20.86
N PRO A 125 6.92 -22.08 -21.13
CA PRO A 125 7.07 -22.60 -22.47
C PRO A 125 5.70 -23.19 -22.81
N ARG A 126 5.01 -22.53 -23.73
CA ARG A 126 3.75 -22.99 -24.31
C ARG A 126 4.03 -24.40 -24.78
N ALA A 127 3.60 -25.41 -24.00
CA ALA A 127 3.76 -26.79 -24.38
C ALA A 127 3.08 -26.92 -25.76
N GLU A 128 3.89 -27.10 -26.80
CA GLU A 128 3.40 -27.51 -28.10
C GLU A 128 2.72 -28.86 -27.84
N SER A 129 1.39 -28.85 -27.87
CA SER A 129 0.62 -30.07 -27.95
C SER A 129 0.93 -30.68 -29.31
N GLU A 130 1.93 -31.55 -29.36
CA GLU A 130 2.12 -32.52 -30.42
C GLU A 130 0.86 -33.40 -30.44
N SER A 131 -0.06 -33.09 -31.35
CA SER A 131 -1.08 -34.05 -31.77
C SER A 131 -0.46 -34.94 -32.84
N GLU A 132 0.13 -36.04 -32.39
CA GLU A 132 0.32 -37.24 -33.21
C GLU A 132 -1.07 -37.83 -33.48
N ASP A 133 -1.64 -37.53 -34.65
CA ASP A 133 -2.70 -38.37 -35.21
C ASP A 133 -2.03 -39.31 -36.22
N GLU A 134 -1.51 -40.41 -35.69
CA GLU A 134 -1.53 -41.69 -36.40
C GLU A 134 -2.98 -42.18 -36.35
N ASP A 135 -3.63 -42.30 -37.51
CA ASP A 135 -4.68 -43.31 -37.66
C ASP A 135 -4.70 -43.83 -39.10
N GLU A 136 -4.47 -45.13 -39.18
CA GLU A 136 -4.53 -46.00 -40.34
C GLU A 136 -5.98 -46.20 -40.80
N GLU A 137 -6.25 -46.07 -42.11
CA GLU A 137 -6.99 -47.02 -42.98
C GLU A 137 -7.25 -46.42 -44.39
#